data_AF-G8CRC7-F1
#
_entry.id   AF-G8CRC7-F1
#
_cell.length_a   1.000
_cell.length_b   1.000
_cell.length_c   1.000
_cell.angle_alpha   90.00
_cell.angle_beta   90.00
_cell.angle_gamma   90.00
#
_symmetry.space_group_name_H-M   'P 1'
#
loop_
_entity.id
_entity.type
_entity.pdbx_description
1 polymer ?
#
loop_
_entity_poly.entity_id
_entity_poly.type
_entity_poly.pdbx_seq_one_letter_code
_entity_poly.pdbx_strand_id
1 'polypeptide(L)' 'MFLFFFSFLFFLFKYDRLIFVLLSIEFLFFSLLVYYCFFFESLLFFYFLCFGVMSGVVGLVIFFFNVKGFGIDKVMFYF' A
#
# COMPACT_ATOMS: atom_id res chain seq x y z
N MET A 1 3.04 16.05 1.35
CA MET A 1 1.60 16.44 1.37
C MET A 1 0.90 16.11 0.05
N PHE A 2 1.43 16.52 -1.11
CA PHE A 2 0.87 16.12 -2.43
C PHE A 2 0.76 14.60 -2.62
N LEU A 3 1.80 13.83 -2.30
CA LEU A 3 1.78 12.36 -2.40
C LEU A 3 0.73 11.70 -1.48
N PHE A 4 0.48 12.27 -0.31
CA PHE A 4 -0.55 11.78 0.61
C PHE A 4 -1.95 12.01 0.02
N PHE A 5 -2.19 13.20 -0.52
CA PHE A 5 -3.46 13.53 -1.17
C PHE A 5 -3.71 12.66 -2.41
N PHE A 6 -2.68 12.43 -3.25
CA PHE A 6 -2.76 11.51 -4.37
C PHE A 6 -3.04 10.07 -3.95
N SER A 7 -2.45 9.60 -2.85
CA SER A 7 -2.71 8.25 -2.32
C SER A 7 -4.18 8.08 -1.91
N PHE A 8 -4.77 9.07 -1.25
CA PHE A 8 -6.20 9.07 -0.93
C PHE A 8 -7.09 9.10 -2.17
N LEU A 9 -6.69 9.85 -3.20
CA LEU A 9 -7.40 9.92 -4.48
C LEU A 9 -7.38 8.58 -5.21
N PHE A 10 -6.22 7.92 -5.28
CA PHE A 10 -6.11 6.59 -5.89
C PHE A 10 -6.90 5.54 -5.12
N PHE A 11 -6.92 5.63 -3.79
CA PHE A 11 -7.74 4.77 -2.95
C PHE A 11 -9.22 4.96 -3.34
N LEU A 12 -9.77 6.16 -3.24
CA LEU A 12 -11.21 6.40 -3.42
C LEU A 12 -11.73 6.24 -4.86
N PHE A 13 -10.99 6.72 -5.87
CA PHE A 13 -11.51 6.78 -7.24
C PHE A 13 -11.24 5.52 -8.08
N LYS A 14 -10.32 4.65 -7.65
CA LYS A 14 -9.90 3.48 -8.44
C LYS A 14 -9.98 2.16 -7.66
N TYR A 15 -10.98 2.06 -6.78
CA TYR A 15 -11.25 0.90 -5.92
C TYR A 15 -11.70 -0.38 -6.66
N ASP A 16 -11.86 -0.34 -7.98
CA ASP A 16 -12.29 -1.53 -8.74
C ASP A 16 -11.21 -2.61 -8.81
N ARG A 17 -9.92 -2.22 -8.82
CA ARG A 17 -8.81 -3.17 -8.96
C ARG A 17 -7.95 -3.20 -7.70
N LEU A 18 -7.68 -4.40 -7.19
CA LEU A 18 -6.91 -4.63 -5.96
C LEU A 18 -5.51 -4.02 -6.00
N ILE A 19 -4.86 -4.02 -7.17
CA ILE A 19 -3.53 -3.41 -7.35
C ILE A 19 -3.53 -1.93 -6.98
N PHE A 20 -4.54 -1.16 -7.39
CA PHE A 20 -4.56 0.28 -7.11
C PHE A 20 -4.73 0.54 -5.62
N VAL A 21 -5.47 -0.30 -4.91
CA VAL A 21 -5.63 -0.22 -3.45
C VAL A 21 -4.31 -0.51 -2.75
N LEU A 22 -3.63 -1.60 -3.10
CA LEU A 22 -2.33 -1.99 -2.53
C LEU A 22 -1.26 -0.90 -2.76
N LEU A 23 -1.20 -0.38 -3.98
CA LEU A 23 -0.25 0.66 -4.37
C LEU A 23 -0.53 2.00 -3.67
N SER A 24 -1.80 2.32 -3.41
CA SER A 24 -2.19 3.50 -2.63
C SER A 24 -1.73 3.41 -1.18
N ILE A 25 -1.80 2.22 -0.58
CA ILE A 25 -1.35 1.96 0.80
C ILE A 25 0.17 2.13 0.90
N GLU A 26 0.93 1.64 -0.08
CA GLU A 26 2.38 1.81 -0.10
C GLU A 26 2.78 3.29 -0.23
N PHE A 27 2.16 4.05 -1.14
CA PHE A 27 2.44 5.47 -1.26
C PHE A 27 2.04 6.27 -0.01
N LEU A 28 0.96 5.88 0.67
CA LEU A 28 0.57 6.46 1.95
C LEU A 28 1.65 6.19 3.01
N PHE A 29 2.14 4.96 3.11
CA PHE A 29 3.22 4.59 4.02
C PHE A 29 4.50 5.40 3.77
N PHE A 30 4.96 5.49 2.51
CA PHE A 30 6.14 6.29 2.17
C PHE A 30 5.97 7.77 2.48
N SER A 31 4.79 8.33 2.24
CA SER A 31 4.53 9.75 2.52
C SER A 31 4.57 10.07 4.01
N LEU A 32 4.12 9.15 4.87
CA LEU A 32 4.25 9.24 6.32
C LEU A 32 5.71 9.08 6.75
N LEU A 33 6.42 8.11 6.17
CA LEU A 33 7.81 7.83 6.50
C LEU A 33 8.72 9.04 6.20
N VAL A 34 8.48 9.77 5.11
CA VAL A 34 9.19 11.04 4.81
C VAL A 34 8.96 12.10 5.89
N TYR A 35 7.74 12.20 6.44
CA TYR A 35 7.45 13.16 7.52
C TYR A 35 8.15 12.76 8.83
N TYR A 36 8.10 11.47 9.15
CA TYR A 36 8.64 10.90 10.36
C TYR A 36 10.17 10.76 10.35
N CYS A 37 10.80 10.80 9.18
CA CYS A 37 12.26 10.75 9.03
C CYS A 37 13.00 11.86 9.81
N PHE A 38 12.36 13.01 10.02
CA PHE A 38 12.96 14.12 10.78
C PHE A 38 12.81 13.98 12.31
N PHE A 39 11.95 13.07 12.77
CA PHE A 39 11.61 12.93 14.18
C PHE A 39 12.20 11.66 14.83
N PHE A 40 12.44 10.61 14.05
CA PHE A 40 12.91 9.34 14.58
C PHE A 40 14.44 9.23 14.65
N GLU A 41 14.90 8.51 15.68
CA GLU A 41 16.24 7.93 15.79
C GLU A 41 16.53 7.00 14.60
N SER A 42 17.79 6.98 14.16
CA SER A 42 18.25 6.25 12.97
C SER A 42 17.91 4.76 12.96
N LEU A 43 17.88 4.10 14.13
CA LEU A 43 17.53 2.69 14.27
C LEU A 43 16.02 2.42 14.03
N LEU A 44 15.15 3.31 14.49
CA LEU A 44 13.70 3.19 14.31
C LEU A 44 13.32 3.40 12.85
N PHE A 45 14.00 4.32 12.16
CA PHE A 45 13.84 4.52 10.72
C PHE A 45 14.11 3.22 9.94
N PHE A 46 15.19 2.52 10.26
CA PHE A 46 15.54 1.27 9.57
C PHE A 46 14.50 0.16 9.82
N TYR A 47 14.00 0.05 11.05
CA TYR A 47 12.94 -0.90 11.39
C TYR A 47 11.66 -0.64 10.59
N PHE A 48 11.19 0.62 10.53
CA PHE A 48 10.02 0.97 9.74
C PHE A 48 10.22 0.68 8.25
N LEU A 49 11.41 0.92 7.72
CA LEU A 49 11.72 0.65 6.31
C LEU A 49 11.63 -0.85 6.01
N CYS A 50 12.19 -1.70 6.86
CA CYS A 50 12.05 -3.16 6.74
C CYS A 50 10.58 -3.61 6.84
N PHE A 51 9.81 -3.03 7.78
CA PHE A 51 8.38 -3.32 7.90
C PHE A 51 7.60 -2.94 6.63
N GLY A 52 7.93 -1.79 6.04
CA GLY A 52 7.37 -1.35 4.76
C GLY A 52 7.58 -2.36 3.64
N VAL A 53 8.82 -2.84 3.47
CA VAL A 53 9.16 -3.87 2.46
C VAL A 53 8.39 -5.16 2.71
N MET A 54 8.33 -5.62 3.97
CA MET A 54 7.57 -6.84 4.31
C MET A 54 6.08 -6.68 4.01
N SER A 55 5.49 -5.52 4.31
CA SER A 55 4.08 -5.24 4.02
C SER A 55 3.77 -5.27 2.52
N GLY A 56 4.68 -4.76 1.68
CA GLY A 56 4.54 -4.80 0.22
C GLY A 56 4.60 -6.21 -0.36
N VAL A 57 5.55 -7.03 0.11
CA VAL A 57 5.65 -8.44 -0.31
C VAL A 57 4.37 -9.20 0.06
N VAL A 58 3.87 -9.03 1.29
CA VAL A 58 2.61 -9.67 1.73
C VAL A 58 1.42 -9.18 0.89
N GLY A 59 1.35 -7.89 0.57
CA GLY A 59 0.33 -7.33 -0.31
C GLY A 59 0.29 -7.99 -1.69
N LEU A 60 1.46 -8.20 -2.30
CA LEU A 60 1.58 -8.91 -3.58
C LEU A 60 1.19 -10.39 -3.48
N VAL A 61 1.56 -11.07 -2.39
CA VAL A 61 1.16 -12.47 -2.17
C VAL A 61 -0.37 -12.60 -2.14
N ILE A 62 -1.05 -11.70 -1.41
CA ILE A 62 -2.52 -11.66 -1.37
C ILE A 62 -3.10 -11.41 -2.77
N PHE A 63 -2.49 -10.50 -3.54
CA PHE A 63 -2.91 -10.24 -4.91
C PHE A 63 -2.83 -11.49 -5.80
N PHE A 64 -1.71 -12.24 -5.74
CA PHE A 64 -1.56 -13.47 -6.53
C PHE A 64 -2.58 -14.54 -6.13
N PHE A 65 -2.88 -14.71 -4.84
CA PHE A 65 -3.91 -15.64 -4.40
C PHE A 65 -5.31 -15.24 -4.89
N ASN A 66 -5.61 -13.94 -4.92
CA ASN A 66 -6.90 -13.45 -5.39
C ASN A 66 -7.07 -13.69 -6.90
N VAL A 67 -6.06 -13.36 -7.70
CA VAL A 67 -6.07 -13.63 -9.15
C VAL A 67 -6.15 -15.13 -9.44
N LYS A 68 -5.41 -15.96 -8.69
CA LYS A 68 -5.45 -17.42 -8.87
C LYS A 68 -6.81 -18.02 -8.48
N GLY A 69 -7.46 -17.50 -7.44
CA GLY A 69 -8.73 -18.02 -6.93
C GLY A 69 -9.94 -17.57 -7.76
N PHE A 70 -10.00 -16.28 -8.11
CA PHE A 70 -11.18 -15.68 -8.73
C PHE A 70 -11.01 -15.33 -10.21
N GLY A 71 -9.78 -15.44 -10.76
CA GLY A 71 -9.47 -15.13 -12.15
C GLY A 71 -9.54 -13.64 -12.53
N ILE A 72 -10.04 -12.80 -11.62
CA ILE A 72 -10.25 -11.36 -11.82
C ILE A 72 -9.73 -10.61 -10.61
N ASP A 73 -8.98 -9.56 -10.86
CA ASP A 73 -8.45 -8.63 -9.87
C ASP A 73 -9.48 -7.57 -9.44
N LYS A 74 -10.61 -8.03 -8.88
CA LYS A 74 -11.62 -7.16 -8.26
C LYS A 74 -11.44 -7.08 -6.74
N VAL A 75 -11.71 -5.91 -6.16
CA VAL A 75 -11.64 -5.71 -4.70
C VAL A 75 -12.84 -6.33 -3.98
N MET A 76 -14.05 -6.11 -4.50
CA MET A 76 -15.27 -6.78 -4.03
C MET A 76 -15.86 -7.62 -5.15
N PHE A 77 -16.15 -8.87 -4.83
CA PHE A 77 -17.05 -9.69 -5.64
C PHE A 77 -18.47 -9.45 -5.12
N TYR A 78 -19.24 -8.64 -5.86
CA TYR A 78 -20.68 -8.62 -5.67
C TYR A 78 -21.22 -9.98 -6.15
N PHE A 79 -21.84 -10.71 -5.23
CA PHE A 79 -22.60 -11.94 -5.53
C PHE A 79 -23.79 -11.64 -6.43
#